data_AF-S0F805-F1
#
_entry.id   AF-S0F805-F1
#
_cell.length_a   1.000
_cell.length_b   1.000
_cell.length_c   1.000
_cell.angle_alpha   90.00
_cell.angle_beta   90.00
_cell.angle_gamma   90.00
#
_symmetry.space_group_name_H-M   'P 1'
#
loop_
_entity.id
_entity.type
_entity.pdbx_description
1 polymer ?
#
loop_
_entity_poly.entity_id
_entity_poly.type
_entity_poly.pdbx_seq_one_letter_code
_entity_poly.pdbx_strand_id
1 'polypeptide(L)' 'ENTAVICSLLATCKAQEVNPREWLNDVIARLPYYQEKDSGKDIRELLPDVWKLKKSNENPIEV' A
#
# COMPACT_ATOMS: atom_id res chain seq x y z
N GLU A 1 11.92 -16.93 -4.16
CA GLU A 1 12.25 -15.49 -4.25
C GLU A 1 11.04 -14.60 -3.95
N ASN A 2 9.89 -14.79 -4.60
CA ASN A 2 8.67 -14.00 -4.32
C ASN A 2 8.14 -14.10 -2.87
N THR A 3 8.25 -15.27 -2.23
CA THR A 3 7.76 -15.45 -0.84
C THR A 3 8.56 -14.61 0.16
N ALA A 4 9.87 -14.47 -0.03
CA ALA A 4 10.71 -13.67 0.87
C ALA A 4 10.33 -12.19 0.81
N VAL A 5 10.03 -11.67 -0.38
CA VAL A 5 9.57 -10.29 -0.58
C VAL A 5 8.23 -10.05 0.13
N ILE A 6 7.26 -10.96 -0.06
CA ILE A 6 5.96 -10.86 0.62
C ILE A 6 6.13 -10.95 2.15
N CYS A 7 6.95 -11.87 2.66
CA CYS A 7 7.21 -11.98 4.09
C CYS A 7 7.85 -10.72 4.68
N SER A 8 8.80 -10.10 3.97
CA SER A 8 9.39 -8.81 4.40
C SER A 8 8.33 -7.70 4.45
N LEU A 9 7.46 -7.61 3.44
CA LEU A 9 6.37 -6.62 3.43
C LEU A 9 5.36 -6.85 4.56
N LEU A 10 5.01 -8.10 4.85
CA LEU A 10 4.14 -8.46 5.98
C LEU A 10 4.80 -8.15 7.33
N ALA A 11 6.11 -8.36 7.46
CA ALA A 11 6.87 -7.98 8.65
C ALA A 11 6.85 -6.45 8.84
N THR A 12 7.00 -5.68 7.77
CA THR A 12 6.85 -4.22 7.80
C THR A 12 5.43 -3.79 8.17
N CYS A 13 4.39 -4.45 7.65
CA CYS A 13 3.00 -4.20 8.07
C CYS A 13 2.85 -4.36 9.59
N LYS A 14 3.39 -5.45 10.15
CA LYS A 14 3.36 -5.71 11.59
C LYS A 14 4.10 -4.65 12.39
N ALA A 15 5.28 -4.21 11.92
CA ALA A 15 6.05 -3.15 12.57
C ALA A 15 5.37 -1.77 12.54
N GLN A 16 4.56 -1.50 11.52
CA GLN A 16 3.79 -0.26 11.36
C GLN A 16 2.37 -0.33 11.95
N GLU A 17 2.04 -1.44 12.63
CA GLU A 17 0.71 -1.72 13.17
C GLU A 17 -0.41 -1.62 12.10
N VAL A 18 -0.06 -1.97 10.86
CA VAL A 18 -0.97 -2.01 9.72
C VAL A 18 -1.57 -3.42 9.63
N ASN A 19 -2.88 -3.50 9.39
CA ASN A 19 -3.52 -4.78 9.14
C ASN A 19 -3.04 -5.35 7.79
N PRO A 20 -2.27 -6.46 7.77
CA PRO A 20 -1.68 -6.98 6.54
C PRO A 20 -2.73 -7.44 5.53
N ARG A 21 -3.90 -7.90 6.00
CA ARG A 21 -5.00 -8.32 5.13
C ARG A 21 -5.61 -7.13 4.39
N GLU A 22 -5.84 -6.04 5.11
CA GLU A 22 -6.41 -4.83 4.55
C GLU A 22 -5.44 -4.17 3.58
N TRP A 23 -4.18 -4.01 4.00
CA TRP A 23 -3.13 -3.47 3.15
C TRP A 23 -2.96 -4.29 1.87
N LEU A 24 -2.85 -5.62 1.96
CA LEU A 24 -2.68 -6.46 0.78
C LEU A 24 -3.87 -6.37 -0.18
N ASN A 25 -5.09 -6.34 0.34
CA ASN A 25 -6.29 -6.22 -0.48
C ASN A 25 -6.35 -4.89 -1.23
N ASP A 26 -5.97 -3.80 -0.55
CA ASP A 26 -5.94 -2.45 -1.12
C ASP A 26 -4.80 -2.30 -2.15
N VAL A 27 -3.62 -2.86 -1.87
CA VAL A 27 -2.49 -2.90 -2.79
C VAL A 27 -2.83 -3.66 -4.06
N ILE A 28 -3.48 -4.83 -3.98
CA ILE A 28 -3.89 -5.60 -5.17
C ILE A 28 -4.90 -4.81 -6.00
N ALA A 29 -5.83 -4.10 -5.37
CA ALA A 29 -6.80 -3.26 -6.07
C ALA A 29 -6.14 -2.04 -6.74
N ARG A 30 -5.13 -1.44 -6.11
CA ARG A 30 -4.41 -0.26 -6.63
C ARG A 30 -3.32 -0.61 -7.64
N LEU A 31 -2.71 -1.80 -7.55
CA LEU A 31 -1.56 -2.22 -8.37
C LEU A 31 -1.73 -1.94 -9.88
N PRO A 32 -2.87 -2.29 -10.50
CA PRO A 32 -3.07 -2.06 -11.94
C PRO A 32 -2.94 -0.59 -12.33
N TYR A 33 -3.39 0.32 -11.46
CA TYR A 33 -3.36 1.76 -11.68
C TYR A 33 -1.96 2.38 -11.52
N TYR A 34 -1.04 1.69 -10.85
CA TYR A 34 0.37 2.10 -10.72
C TYR A 34 1.24 1.52 -11.84
N GLN A 35 0.78 0.45 -12.48
CA GLN A 35 1.46 -0.13 -13.65
C GLN A 35 1.11 0.59 -14.96
N GLU A 36 0.12 1.49 -14.93
CA GLU A 36 -0.24 2.32 -16.07
C GLU A 36 0.87 3.34 -16.35
N LYS A 37 1.42 3.32 -17.57
CA LYS A 37 2.65 4.02 -18.00
C LYS A 37 2.65 5.54 -17.77
N ASP A 38 1.46 6.15 -17.68
CA ASP A 38 1.27 7.59 -17.54
C ASP A 38 0.61 7.98 -16.20
N SER A 39 0.47 7.03 -15.27
CA SER A 39 -0.21 7.30 -14.00
C SER A 39 0.51 8.33 -13.13
N GLY A 40 1.83 8.50 -13.31
CA GLY A 40 2.66 9.34 -12.44
C GLY A 40 2.74 8.85 -10.99
N LYS A 41 2.26 7.63 -10.72
CA LYS A 41 2.14 7.06 -9.38
C LYS A 41 3.32 6.14 -9.09
N ASP A 42 3.92 6.32 -7.91
CA ASP A 42 5.11 5.56 -7.54
C ASP A 42 4.72 4.34 -6.68
N ILE A 43 5.17 3.14 -7.06
CA ILE A 43 4.83 1.91 -6.33
C ILE A 43 5.26 1.95 -4.86
N ARG A 44 6.20 2.82 -4.48
CA ARG A 44 6.58 3.07 -3.08
C ARG A 44 5.42 3.59 -2.24
N GLU A 45 4.44 4.26 -2.85
CA GLU A 45 3.23 4.72 -2.14
C GLU A 45 2.34 3.57 -1.68
N LEU A 46 2.51 2.37 -2.27
CA LEU A 46 1.84 1.14 -1.85
C LEU A 46 2.59 0.42 -0.71
N LEU A 47 3.76 0.90 -0.28
CA LEU A 47 4.46 0.31 0.86
C LEU A 47 3.68 0.56 2.16
N PRO A 48 3.77 -0.33 3.16
CA PRO A 48 2.93 -0.26 4.35
C PRO A 48 3.04 1.05 5.14
N ASP A 49 4.24 1.68 5.18
CA ASP A 49 4.44 2.94 5.89
C ASP A 49 3.75 4.10 5.16
N VAL A 50 3.96 4.23 3.85
CA VAL A 50 3.37 5.31 3.04
C VAL A 50 1.87 5.13 2.85
N TRP A 51 1.42 3.88 2.65
CA TRP A 51 0.00 3.54 2.49
C TRP A 51 -0.82 3.97 3.71
N LYS A 52 -0.31 3.74 4.93
CA LYS A 52 -0.96 4.16 6.17
C LYS A 52 -1.11 5.68 6.24
N LEU A 53 -0.07 6.43 5.84
CA LEU A 53 -0.08 7.89 5.81
C LEU A 53 -1.08 8.43 4.78
N LYS A 54 -1.12 7.84 3.59
CA LYS A 54 -2.07 8.21 2.52
C LYS A 54 -3.52 7.95 2.94
N LYS A 55 -3.79 6.78 3.51
CA LYS A 55 -5.11 6.40 4.00
C LYS A 55 -5.62 7.32 5.12
N SER A 56 -4.71 7.81 5.97
CA SER A 56 -5.05 8.77 7.04
C SER A 56 -5.32 10.18 6.50
N ASN A 57 -4.74 10.54 5.36
CA ASN A 57 -4.93 11.83 4.69
C ASN A 57 -6.09 11.83 3.67
N GLU A 58 -6.56 10.66 3.23
CA GLU A 58 -7.79 10.49 2.41
C GLU A 58 -9.09 10.59 3.25
N ASN A 59 -9.06 11.25 4.42
CA ASN A 59 -10.31 11.65 5.04
C ASN A 59 -11.06 12.59 4.06
N PRO A 60 -12.34 12.32 3.76
CA PRO A 60 -13.07 13.10 2.78
C PRO A 60 -13.12 14.55 3.25
N ILE A 61 -12.80 15.47 2.33
CA ILE A 61 -13.27 16.84 2.43
C ILE A 61 -14.79 16.73 2.60
N GLU A 62 -15.22 16.98 3.82
CA GLU A 62 -16.60 17.26 4.21
C GLU A 62 -17.22 18.22 3.19
N VAL A 63 -18.25 17.73 2.49
CA VAL A 63 -19.14 18.52 1.64
C VAL A 63 -20.24 19.15 2.48
#